data_AF-A0A2V9HN69-F1
#
_entry.id   AF-A0A2V9HN69-F1
#
_cell.length_a   1.000
_cell.length_b   1.000
_cell.length_c   1.000
_cell.angle_alpha   90.00
_cell.angle_beta   90.00
_cell.angle_gamma   90.00
#
_symmetry.space_group_name_H-M   'P 1'
#
loop_
_entity.id
_entity.type
_entity.pdbx_description
1 polymer ?
#
loop_
_entity_poly.entity_id
_entity_poly.type
_entity_poly.pdbx_seq_one_letter_code
_entity_poly.pdbx_strand_id
1 'polypeptide(L)'
;MPEEKNFLTGLFDFSFSHLLLRRLVKLLYAIAILSGGITVVACVVLGMQQSPAQGLINLVAGIVALLVGILVVRALLELALVILRIAEGIEHATHPGS
;
A
#
# COMPACT_ATOMS: atom_id res chain seq x y z
N MET A 1 -27.58 -3.53 -7.41
CA MET A 1 -26.23 -3.04 -7.05
C MET A 1 -25.53 -4.06 -6.14
N PRO A 2 -25.07 -5.23 -6.67
CA PRO A 2 -24.49 -6.30 -5.84
C PRO A 2 -22.94 -6.24 -5.76
N GLU A 3 -22.28 -5.47 -6.62
CA GLU A 3 -20.83 -5.57 -6.79
C GLU A 3 -20.04 -4.93 -5.63
N GLU A 4 -20.47 -3.77 -5.11
CA GLU A 4 -19.80 -3.07 -4.01
C GLU A 4 -19.71 -3.91 -2.74
N LYS A 5 -20.74 -4.73 -2.46
CA LYS A 5 -20.77 -5.63 -1.31
C LYS A 5 -19.73 -6.74 -1.45
N ASN A 6 -19.52 -7.27 -2.66
CA ASN A 6 -18.52 -8.32 -2.91
C ASN A 6 -17.08 -7.80 -2.76
N PHE A 7 -16.79 -6.54 -3.13
CA PHE A 7 -15.46 -5.96 -2.96
C PHE A 7 -15.12 -5.73 -1.49
N LEU A 8 -16.04 -5.17 -0.70
CA LEU A 8 -15.82 -4.94 0.73
C LEU A 8 -15.85 -6.24 1.55
N THR A 9 -16.72 -7.19 1.19
CA THR A 9 -16.71 -8.54 1.77
C THR A 9 -15.42 -9.27 1.44
N GLY A 10 -14.88 -9.17 0.22
CA GLY A 10 -13.58 -9.73 -0.15
C GLY A 10 -12.37 -9.04 0.49
N LEU A 11 -12.51 -7.79 0.97
CA LEU A 11 -11.50 -7.08 1.77
C LEU A 11 -11.45 -7.58 3.23
N PHE A 12 -12.58 -8.04 3.76
CA PHE A 12 -12.71 -8.64 5.10
C PHE A 12 -12.63 -10.17 5.10
N ASP A 13 -12.62 -10.79 3.91
CA ASP A 13 -12.41 -12.22 3.75
C ASP A 13 -10.91 -12.52 3.74
N PHE A 14 -10.40 -13.04 4.86
CA PHE A 14 -9.00 -13.44 5.02
C PHE A 14 -8.64 -14.69 4.19
N SER A 15 -9.59 -15.26 3.43
CA SER A 15 -9.37 -16.31 2.44
C SER A 15 -8.74 -15.71 1.16
N PHE A 16 -7.45 -15.40 1.25
CA PHE A 16 -6.72 -14.81 0.13
C PHE A 16 -6.53 -15.81 -1.02
N SER A 17 -7.41 -15.76 -2.02
CA SER A 17 -7.17 -16.42 -3.30
C SER A 17 -6.01 -15.76 -4.06
N HIS A 18 -5.20 -16.56 -4.77
CA HIS A 18 -3.96 -16.14 -5.44
C HIS A 18 -4.11 -14.90 -6.37
N LEU A 19 -5.27 -14.78 -7.03
CA LEU A 19 -5.63 -13.66 -7.91
C LEU A 19 -5.99 -12.38 -7.16
N LEU A 20 -6.59 -12.49 -5.96
CA LEU A 20 -7.00 -11.35 -5.14
C LEU A 20 -5.77 -10.66 -4.55
N LEU A 21 -4.77 -11.41 -4.09
CA LEU A 21 -3.57 -10.83 -3.48
C LEU A 21 -2.79 -9.95 -4.46
N ARG A 22 -2.66 -10.38 -5.73
CA ARG A 22 -2.01 -9.59 -6.79
C ARG A 22 -2.74 -8.28 -7.10
N ARG A 23 -4.08 -8.28 -7.00
CA ARG A 23 -4.92 -7.07 -7.17
C ARG A 23 -4.84 -6.17 -5.93
N LEU A 24 -4.82 -6.77 -4.74
CA LEU A 24 -4.74 -6.08 -3.45
C LEU A 24 -3.43 -5.29 -3.30
N VAL A 25 -2.28 -5.85 -3.70
CA VAL A 25 -0.97 -5.17 -3.68
C VAL A 25 -1.00 -3.85 -4.45
N LYS A 26 -1.60 -3.82 -5.65
CA LYS A 26 -1.74 -2.59 -6.44
C LYS A 26 -2.67 -1.57 -5.77
N LEU A 27 -3.77 -2.04 -5.19
CA LEU A 27 -4.72 -1.21 -4.47
C LEU A 27 -4.06 -0.59 -3.22
N LEU A 28 -3.35 -1.39 -2.42
CA LEU A 28 -2.62 -0.94 -1.24
C LEU A 28 -1.58 0.13 -1.59
N TYR A 29 -0.85 -0.05 -2.70
CA TYR A 29 0.10 0.95 -3.17
C TYR A 29 -0.56 2.30 -3.45
N ALA A 30 -1.66 2.27 -4.22
CA ALA A 30 -2.39 3.47 -4.57
C ALA A 30 -2.95 4.18 -3.33
N ILE A 31 -3.53 3.41 -2.39
CA ILE A 31 -4.04 3.93 -1.12
C ILE A 31 -2.90 4.51 -0.28
N ALA A 32 -1.74 3.85 -0.20
CA ALA A 32 -0.60 4.32 0.58
C ALA A 32 -0.01 5.62 0.02
N ILE A 33 0.05 5.78 -1.30
CA ILE A 33 0.47 7.05 -1.92
C ILE A 33 -0.54 8.15 -1.62
N LEU A 34 -1.84 7.86 -1.80
CA LEU A 34 -2.90 8.85 -1.53
C LEU A 34 -2.91 9.27 -0.06
N SER A 35 -2.88 8.30 0.86
CA SER A 35 -2.88 8.58 2.30
C SER A 35 -1.60 9.31 2.71
N GLY A 36 -0.44 8.89 2.22
CA GLY A 36 0.83 9.57 2.46
C GLY A 36 0.81 11.03 2.01
N GLY A 37 0.29 11.31 0.81
CA GLY A 37 0.11 12.68 0.30
C GLY A 37 -0.79 13.53 1.20
N ILE A 38 -1.94 12.97 1.60
CA ILE A 38 -2.89 13.65 2.51
C ILE A 38 -2.24 13.92 3.88
N THR A 39 -1.51 12.95 4.43
CA THR A 39 -0.83 13.09 5.72
C THR A 39 0.21 14.21 5.69
N VAL A 40 1.00 14.33 4.62
CA VAL A 40 1.96 15.44 4.48
C VAL A 40 1.26 16.78 4.45
N VAL A 41 0.22 16.92 3.62
CA VAL A 41 -0.54 18.19 3.52
C VAL A 41 -1.14 18.54 4.88
N ALA A 42 -1.74 17.58 5.59
CA ALA A 42 -2.31 17.80 6.92
C ALA A 42 -1.23 18.23 7.93
N CYS A 43 -0.07 17.56 7.97
CA CYS A 43 1.05 17.91 8.85
C CYS A 43 1.59 19.33 8.59
N VAL A 44 1.64 19.75 7.33
CA VAL A 44 2.07 21.11 6.95
C VAL A 44 1.05 22.14 7.40
N VAL A 45 -0.24 21.93 7.12
CA VAL A 45 -1.31 22.86 7.51
C VAL A 45 -1.35 23.02 9.04
N LEU A 46 -1.32 21.91 9.78
CA LEU A 46 -1.29 21.93 11.25
C LEU A 46 -0.02 22.61 11.79
N GLY A 47 1.14 22.37 11.16
CA GLY A 47 2.40 23.01 11.52
C GLY A 47 2.36 24.52 11.29
N MET A 48 1.77 24.98 10.20
CA MET A 48 1.61 26.41 9.89
C MET A 48 0.67 27.13 10.87
N GLN A 49 -0.33 26.44 11.44
CA GLN A 49 -1.20 27.04 12.47
C GLN A 49 -0.50 27.28 13.80
N GLN A 50 0.54 26.49 14.11
CA GLN A 50 1.35 26.68 15.32
C GLN A 50 2.38 27.80 15.12
N SER A 51 3.17 27.72 14.05
CA SER A 51 4.18 28.72 13.72
C SER A 51 4.62 28.60 12.25
N PRO A 52 4.85 29.73 11.54
CA PRO A 52 5.31 29.70 10.16
C PRO A 52 6.62 28.93 9.96
N ALA A 53 7.56 29.06 10.91
CA ALA A 53 8.84 28.34 10.86
C ALA A 53 8.65 26.83 11.01
N GLN A 54 7.72 26.42 11.87
CA GLN A 54 7.42 25.02 12.14
C GLN A 54 6.69 24.36 10.97
N GLY A 55 5.82 25.10 10.28
CA GLY A 55 5.21 24.67 9.02
C GLY A 55 6.24 24.43 7.91
N LEU A 56 7.27 25.28 7.79
CA LEU A 56 8.33 25.10 6.80
C LEU A 56 9.20 23.87 7.10
N ILE A 57 9.53 23.62 8.37
CA ILE A 57 10.24 22.41 8.81
C ILE A 57 9.40 21.17 8.50
N ASN A 58 8.11 21.18 8.83
CA ASN A 58 7.19 20.08 8.54
C ASN A 58 7.01 19.85 7.03
N LEU A 59 7.12 20.87 6.19
CA LEU A 59 7.07 20.72 4.75
C LEU A 59 8.27 19.93 4.23
N VAL A 60 9.47 20.33 4.62
CA VAL A 60 10.70 19.63 4.22
C VAL A 60 10.73 18.21 4.78
N ALA A 61 10.46 18.06 6.08
CA ALA A 61 10.41 16.76 6.74
C ALA A 61 9.31 15.87 6.17
N GLY A 62 8.14 16.44 5.84
CA GLY A 62 7.01 15.72 5.25
C GLY A 62 7.33 15.20 3.84
N ILE A 63 7.99 16.00 3.00
CA ILE A 63 8.44 15.55 1.67
C ILE A 63 9.44 14.39 1.79
N VAL A 64 10.42 14.51 2.69
CA VAL A 64 11.41 13.44 2.93
C VAL A 64 10.72 12.18 3.45
N ALA A 65 9.83 12.32 4.44
CA ALA A 65 9.06 11.21 5.01
C ALA A 65 8.17 10.52 3.96
N LEU A 66 7.57 11.27 3.04
CA LEU A 66 6.76 10.72 1.95
C LEU A 66 7.61 9.95 0.95
N LEU A 67 8.78 10.46 0.57
CA LEU A 67 9.70 9.73 -0.30
C LEU A 67 10.17 8.42 0.35
N VAL A 68 10.59 8.47 1.62
CA VAL A 68 10.98 7.28 2.37
C VAL A 68 9.81 6.31 2.51
N GLY A 69 8.61 6.81 2.82
CA GLY A 69 7.38 6.02 2.91
C GLY A 69 7.07 5.29 1.60
N ILE A 70 7.16 5.97 0.46
CA ILE A 70 6.97 5.36 -0.87
C ILE A 70 8.00 4.24 -1.11
N LEU A 71 9.27 4.46 -0.75
CA LEU A 71 10.31 3.43 -0.90
C LEU A 71 10.03 2.20 -0.02
N VAL A 72 9.62 2.42 1.23
CA VAL A 72 9.28 1.33 2.16
C VAL A 72 8.07 0.54 1.64
N VAL A 73 7.00 1.23 1.23
CA VAL A 73 5.82 0.56 0.68
C VAL A 73 6.19 -0.21 -0.59
N ARG A 74 7.01 0.36 -1.48
CA ARG A 74 7.50 -0.34 -2.67
C ARG A 74 8.25 -1.62 -2.31
N ALA A 75 9.17 -1.57 -1.35
CA ALA A 75 9.92 -2.73 -0.90
C ALA A 75 9.01 -3.82 -0.31
N LEU A 76 8.01 -3.44 0.50
CA LEU A 76 7.03 -4.38 1.07
C LEU A 76 6.18 -5.04 -0.01
N LEU A 77 5.75 -4.29 -1.02
CA LEU A 77 4.95 -4.83 -2.13
C LEU A 77 5.79 -5.73 -3.05
N GLU A 78 7.04 -5.36 -3.33
CA GLU A 78 7.99 -6.22 -4.05
C GLU A 78 8.21 -7.53 -3.27
N LEU A 79 8.39 -7.47 -1.95
CA LEU A 79 8.50 -8.66 -1.11
C LEU A 79 7.23 -9.52 -1.15
N ALA A 80 6.04 -8.92 -1.08
CA ALA A 80 4.78 -9.63 -1.19
C ALA A 80 4.65 -10.36 -2.55
N LEU A 81 5.06 -9.72 -3.65
CA LEU A 81 5.09 -10.33 -4.97
C LEU A 81 6.11 -11.46 -5.09
N VAL A 82 7.27 -11.34 -4.45
CA VAL A 82 8.28 -12.41 -4.41
C VAL A 82 7.75 -13.63 -3.69
N ILE A 83 7.11 -13.46 -2.53
CA ILE A 83 6.49 -14.56 -1.77
C ILE A 83 5.42 -15.25 -2.62
N LEU A 84 4.58 -14.47 -3.33
CA LEU A 84 3.59 -15.01 -4.26
C LEU A 84 4.25 -15.84 -5.38
N ARG A 85 5.32 -15.34 -6.01
CA ARG A 85 6.03 -16.10 -7.04
C ARG A 85 6.59 -17.43 -6.53
N ILE A 86 7.07 -17.45 -5.29
CA ILE A 86 7.58 -18.68 -4.67
C ILE A 86 6.44 -19.68 -4.45
N ALA A 87 5.27 -19.21 -3.97
CA ALA A 87 4.09 -20.04 -3.82
C ALA A 87 3.64 -20.65 -5.17
N GLU A 88 3.56 -19.84 -6.24
CA GLU A 88 3.25 -20.32 -7.60
C GLU A 88 4.25 -21.39 -8.07
N GLY A 89 5.54 -21.19 -7.79
CA GLY A 89 6.59 -22.16 -8.16
C GLY A 89 6.46 -23.51 -7.45
N ILE A 90 6.05 -23.51 -6.18
CA ILE A 90 5.86 -24.74 -5.39
C ILE A 90 4.62 -25.51 -5.87
N GLU A 91 3.53 -24.82 -6.18
CA GLU A 91 2.30 -25.44 -6.68
C GLU A 91 2.54 -26.13 -8.04
N HIS A 92 3.25 -25.46 -8.95
CA HIS A 92 3.58 -26.03 -10.26
C HIS A 92 4.52 -27.25 -10.18
N ALA A 93 5.43 -27.27 -9.21
CA ALA A 93 6.32 -28.41 -8.97
C ALA A 93 5.58 -29.62 -8.34
N THR A 94 4.43 -29.38 -7.70
CA THR A 94 3.66 -30.42 -6.99
C THR A 94 2.58 -31.07 -7.88
N HIS A 95 2.16 -30.40 -8.96
CA HIS A 95 1.27 -30.96 -10.00
C HIS A 95 1.96 -31.02 -11.39
N PRO A 96 2.97 -31.90 -11.59
CA PRO A 96 3.54 -32.15 -12.90
C PRO A 96 2.64 -33.09 -13.70
N GLY A 97 1.60 -32.55 -14.34
CA GLY A 97 0.80 -33.28 -15.33
C GLY A 97 -0.59 -33.68 -14.87
N SER A 98 -1.59 -33.00 -15.44
CA SER A 98 -2.87 -33.55 -15.83
C SER A 98 -3.16 -33.10 -17.25
#